data_AF-A0A8S8YU14-F1
#
_entry.id   AF-A0A8S8YU14-F1
#
_cell.length_a   1.000
_cell.length_b   1.000
_cell.length_c   1.000
_cell.angle_alpha   90.00
_cell.angle_beta   90.00
_cell.angle_gamma   90.00
#
_symmetry.space_group_name_H-M   'P 1'
#
loop_
_entity.id
_entity.type
_entity.pdbx_description
1 polymer ?
#
loop_
_entity_poly.entity_id
_entity_poly.type
_entity_poly.pdbx_seq_one_letter_code
_entity_poly.pdbx_strand_id
1 'polypeptide(L)'
;MISGASIMEGSSIGAATEKCPQPQTKEHLAALEIAGIENIVVVQNKIDIVSKERAIESYNEIKDFVSGTIAEDAPIIPVSAHHDVNLDILIETIEKTIPTPDRTEDESGLM
;
A
#
# COMPACT_ATOMS: atom_id res chain seq x y z
N MET A 1 2.22 -2.94 -14.73
CA MET A 1 2.43 -1.49 -14.80
C MET A 1 3.66 -1.18 -13.93
N ILE A 2 4.87 -1.40 -14.45
CA ILE A 2 6.11 -1.39 -13.63
C ILE A 2 6.77 -0.01 -13.65
N SER A 3 6.70 0.69 -14.78
CA SER A 3 7.27 2.02 -14.96
C SER A 3 6.67 3.10 -14.04
N GLY A 4 5.43 2.90 -13.56
CA GLY A 4 4.79 3.78 -12.58
C GLY A 4 5.24 3.48 -11.14
N ALA A 5 5.45 2.20 -10.81
CA ALA A 5 5.88 1.77 -9.48
C ALA A 5 7.30 2.24 -9.13
N SER A 6 8.17 2.41 -10.13
CA SER A 6 9.53 2.95 -9.94
C SER A 6 9.57 4.47 -9.64
N ILE A 7 8.44 5.17 -9.73
CA ILE A 7 8.32 6.62 -9.40
C ILE A 7 7.48 6.81 -8.13
N MET A 8 6.81 5.75 -7.65
CA MET A 8 5.89 5.81 -6.52
C MET A 8 6.58 5.31 -5.26
N GLU A 9 6.63 6.13 -4.21
CA GLU A 9 7.16 5.78 -2.88
C GLU A 9 6.11 5.09 -2.00
N GLY A 10 5.06 4.50 -2.60
CA GLY A 10 3.98 3.80 -1.89
C GLY A 10 3.07 3.02 -2.83
N SER A 11 2.60 1.84 -2.40
CA SER A 11 1.77 0.94 -3.21
C SER A 11 0.55 0.45 -2.44
N SER A 12 -0.64 0.75 -2.97
CA SER A 12 -1.93 0.33 -2.42
C SER A 12 -2.27 -1.07 -2.93
N ILE A 13 -2.36 -2.06 -2.04
CA ILE A 13 -2.67 -3.41 -2.48
C ILE A 13 -3.67 -4.13 -1.56
N GLY A 14 -4.92 -4.16 -2.00
CA GLY A 14 -5.91 -5.12 -1.54
C GLY A 14 -7.34 -4.61 -1.66
N ALA A 15 -8.20 -5.35 -2.36
CA ALA A 15 -9.64 -5.21 -2.21
C ALA A 15 -10.13 -6.30 -1.24
N ALA A 16 -10.96 -5.93 -0.26
CA ALA A 16 -11.46 -6.86 0.76
C ALA A 16 -12.38 -7.95 0.19
N THR A 17 -12.87 -7.75 -1.02
CA THR A 17 -13.79 -8.65 -1.73
C THR A 17 -13.15 -9.95 -2.19
N GLU A 18 -11.92 -9.90 -2.67
CA GLU A 18 -11.22 -11.03 -3.23
C GLU A 18 -10.33 -11.70 -2.18
N LYS A 19 -9.97 -12.96 -2.42
CA LYS A 19 -9.02 -13.68 -1.58
C LYS A 19 -7.61 -13.12 -1.80
N CYS A 20 -6.93 -12.70 -0.74
CA CYS A 20 -5.55 -12.26 -0.81
C CYS A 20 -4.60 -13.47 -0.64
N PRO A 21 -3.44 -13.52 -1.34
CA PRO A 21 -2.93 -12.58 -2.34
C PRO A 21 -3.40 -12.86 -3.78
N GLN A 22 -3.70 -11.80 -4.52
CA GLN A 22 -3.94 -11.86 -5.96
C GLN A 22 -2.60 -11.89 -6.74
N PRO A 23 -2.56 -12.42 -7.99
CA PRO A 23 -1.32 -12.45 -8.79
C PRO A 23 -0.67 -11.07 -8.94
N GLN A 24 -1.46 -10.03 -9.18
CA GLN A 24 -0.99 -8.65 -9.28
C GLN A 24 -0.40 -8.13 -7.96
N THR A 25 -0.96 -8.54 -6.81
CA THR A 25 -0.43 -8.17 -5.49
C THR A 25 0.97 -8.71 -5.28
N LYS A 26 1.22 -9.94 -5.72
CA LYS A 26 2.54 -10.56 -5.68
C LYS A 26 3.54 -9.86 -6.59
N GLU A 27 3.13 -9.56 -7.82
CA GLU A 27 3.99 -8.86 -8.79
C GLU A 27 4.39 -7.47 -8.30
N HIS A 28 3.46 -6.71 -7.71
CA HIS A 28 3.79 -5.39 -7.18
C HIS A 28 4.73 -5.48 -5.97
N LEU A 29 4.50 -6.39 -5.02
CA LEU A 29 5.40 -6.55 -3.88
C LEU A 29 6.81 -6.93 -4.31
N ALA A 30 6.94 -7.87 -5.26
CA ALA A 30 8.22 -8.25 -5.83
C ALA A 30 8.90 -7.09 -6.57
N ALA A 31 8.13 -6.25 -7.27
CA ALA A 31 8.68 -5.07 -7.94
C ALA A 31 9.21 -4.03 -6.95
N LEU A 32 8.50 -3.80 -5.83
CA LEU A 32 8.94 -2.90 -4.75
C LEU A 32 10.22 -3.42 -4.09
N GLU A 33 10.31 -4.73 -3.86
CA GLU A 33 11.49 -5.40 -3.32
C GLU A 33 12.70 -5.24 -4.23
N ILE A 34 12.53 -5.43 -5.54
CA ILE A 34 13.60 -5.20 -6.53
C ILE A 34 14.00 -3.72 -6.59
N ALA A 35 13.05 -2.81 -6.44
CA ALA A 35 13.29 -1.36 -6.45
C ALA A 35 13.91 -0.84 -5.15
N GLY A 36 13.93 -1.63 -4.07
CA GLY A 36 14.45 -1.22 -2.76
C GLY A 36 13.60 -0.16 -2.08
N ILE A 37 12.29 -0.11 -2.36
CA ILE A 37 11.36 0.86 -1.75
C ILE A 37 10.91 0.30 -0.41
N GLU A 38 11.39 0.88 0.69
CA GLU A 38 11.08 0.42 2.06
C GLU A 38 9.83 1.09 2.65
N ASN A 39 9.50 2.29 2.19
CA ASN A 39 8.32 3.01 2.65
C ASN A 39 7.07 2.44 1.95
N ILE A 40 6.33 1.59 2.66
CA ILE A 40 5.14 0.93 2.12
C ILE A 40 3.95 1.19 3.04
N VAL A 41 2.81 1.56 2.45
CA VAL A 41 1.51 1.64 3.13
C VAL A 41 0.55 0.72 2.40
N VAL A 42 0.00 -0.27 3.10
CA VAL A 42 -0.95 -1.22 2.53
C VAL A 42 -2.37 -0.73 2.77
N VAL A 43 -3.19 -0.77 1.74
CA VAL A 43 -4.58 -0.30 1.80
C VAL A 43 -5.52 -1.46 1.54
N GLN A 44 -6.43 -1.72 2.47
CA GLN A 44 -7.53 -2.67 2.30
C GLN A 44 -8.78 -1.89 1.90
N ASN A 45 -9.05 -1.81 0.60
CA ASN A 45 -10.18 -1.05 0.06
C ASN A 45 -11.45 -1.90 -0.05
N LYS A 46 -12.59 -1.24 -0.26
CA LYS A 46 -13.92 -1.84 -0.45
C LYS A 46 -14.45 -2.60 0.77
N ILE A 47 -14.12 -2.14 1.98
CA ILE A 47 -14.65 -2.75 3.22
C ILE A 47 -16.17 -2.59 3.36
N ASP A 48 -16.77 -1.67 2.60
CA ASP A 48 -18.21 -1.36 2.59
C ASP A 48 -19.08 -2.42 1.92
N ILE A 49 -18.52 -3.20 0.99
CA ILE A 49 -19.27 -4.20 0.22
C ILE A 49 -19.09 -5.63 0.76
N VAL A 50 -18.39 -5.80 1.89
CA VAL A 50 -18.16 -7.09 2.54
C VAL A 50 -18.65 -7.09 3.97
N SER A 51 -18.88 -8.28 4.55
CA SER A 51 -19.18 -8.39 5.97
C SER A 51 -17.94 -8.09 6.82
N LYS A 52 -18.15 -7.75 8.09
CA LYS A 52 -17.06 -7.50 9.04
C LYS A 52 -16.13 -8.71 9.18
N GLU A 53 -16.70 -9.91 9.18
CA GLU A 53 -15.96 -11.17 9.29
C GLU A 53 -15.03 -11.35 8.09
N ARG A 54 -15.54 -11.11 6.87
CA ARG A 54 -14.72 -11.19 5.65
C ARG A 54 -13.65 -10.11 5.61
N ALA A 55 -13.94 -8.89 6.05
CA ALA A 55 -12.94 -7.82 6.15
C ALA A 55 -11.80 -8.21 7.10
N ILE A 56 -12.10 -8.80 8.26
CA ILE A 56 -11.10 -9.29 9.21
C ILE A 56 -10.29 -10.47 8.62
N GLU A 57 -10.96 -11.41 7.94
CA GLU A 57 -10.30 -12.52 7.27
C GLU A 57 -9.31 -12.01 6.21
N SER A 58 -9.76 -11.11 5.33
CA SER A 58 -8.93 -10.47 4.30
C SER A 58 -7.75 -9.70 4.92
N TYR A 59 -7.95 -9.03 6.06
CA TYR A 59 -6.88 -8.35 6.78
C TYR A 59 -5.79 -9.32 7.24
N ASN A 60 -6.19 -10.46 7.80
CA ASN A 60 -5.24 -11.51 8.21
C ASN A 60 -4.54 -12.13 7.00
N GLU A 61 -5.24 -12.38 5.89
CA GLU A 61 -4.62 -12.86 4.65
C GLU A 61 -3.54 -11.89 4.13
N ILE A 62 -3.78 -10.58 4.20
CA ILE A 62 -2.79 -9.55 3.85
C ILE A 62 -1.60 -9.63 4.81
N LYS A 63 -1.85 -9.70 6.12
CA LYS A 63 -0.81 -9.76 7.15
C LYS A 63 0.10 -10.99 6.98
N ASP A 64 -0.50 -12.14 6.72
CA ASP A 64 0.23 -13.38 6.47
C ASP A 64 1.04 -13.32 5.16
N PHE A 65 0.51 -12.62 4.15
CA PHE A 65 1.19 -12.45 2.87
C PHE A 65 2.42 -11.52 2.97
N VAL A 66 2.34 -10.45 3.77
CA VAL A 66 3.46 -9.50 3.94
C VAL A 66 4.49 -9.95 4.98
N SER A 67 4.17 -10.93 5.82
CA SER A 67 5.09 -11.47 6.82
C SER A 67 6.35 -12.05 6.16
N GLY A 68 7.54 -11.65 6.64
CA GLY A 68 8.82 -12.06 6.07
C GLY A 68 9.21 -11.35 4.76
N THR A 69 8.51 -10.27 4.40
CA THR A 69 8.82 -9.43 3.23
C THR A 69 9.19 -8.02 3.66
N ILE A 70 9.63 -7.17 2.72
CA ILE A 70 9.90 -5.75 2.99
C ILE A 70 8.68 -4.97 3.51
N ALA A 71 7.47 -5.51 3.37
CA ALA A 71 6.22 -4.90 3.82
C ALA A 71 5.72 -5.46 5.17
N GLU A 72 6.54 -6.21 5.91
CA GLU A 72 6.11 -6.86 7.17
C GLU A 72 5.62 -5.85 8.22
N ASP A 73 6.30 -4.71 8.35
CA ASP A 73 5.96 -3.64 9.28
C ASP A 73 5.08 -2.55 8.64
N ALA A 74 4.63 -2.74 7.41
CA ALA A 74 3.83 -1.75 6.70
C ALA A 74 2.44 -1.58 7.37
N PRO A 75 1.98 -0.35 7.62
CA PRO A 75 0.64 -0.12 8.15
C PRO A 75 -0.42 -0.58 7.14
N ILE A 76 -1.40 -1.35 7.61
CA ILE A 76 -2.55 -1.81 6.83
C ILE A 76 -3.78 -0.99 7.22
N ILE A 77 -4.25 -0.12 6.31
CA ILE A 77 -5.38 0.77 6.58
C ILE A 77 -6.64 0.27 5.85
N PRO A 78 -7.70 -0.13 6.59
CA PRO A 78 -8.98 -0.48 5.99
C PRO A 78 -9.74 0.79 5.61
N VAL A 79 -10.14 0.90 4.34
CA VAL A 79 -10.84 2.08 3.81
C VAL A 79 -12.04 1.68 2.95
N SER A 80 -13.00 2.60 2.86
CA SER A 80 -13.99 2.60 1.78
C SER A 80 -13.79 3.86 0.95
N ALA A 81 -13.19 3.71 -0.23
CA ALA A 81 -13.01 4.83 -1.16
C ALA A 81 -14.34 5.37 -1.72
N HIS A 82 -15.41 4.57 -1.72
CA HIS A 82 -16.72 5.01 -2.22
C HIS A 82 -17.50 5.83 -1.18
N HIS A 83 -17.28 5.55 0.10
CA HIS A 83 -17.98 6.20 1.22
C HIS A 83 -17.07 7.13 2.05
N ASP A 84 -15.87 7.43 1.55
CA ASP A 84 -14.86 8.27 2.21
C ASP A 84 -14.52 7.84 3.65
N VAL A 85 -14.57 6.53 3.93
CA VAL A 85 -14.30 5.98 5.27
C VAL A 85 -12.80 5.77 5.46
N ASN A 86 -12.26 6.31 6.57
CA ASN A 86 -10.86 6.20 7.00
C ASN A 86 -9.83 6.81 6.02
N LEU A 87 -10.28 7.68 5.10
CA LEU A 87 -9.36 8.38 4.18
C LEU A 87 -8.46 9.38 4.91
N ASP A 88 -8.95 10.01 5.96
CA ASP A 88 -8.18 10.87 6.88
C ASP A 88 -7.02 10.11 7.52
N ILE A 89 -7.30 8.91 8.07
CA ILE A 89 -6.29 8.04 8.66
C ILE A 89 -5.29 7.57 7.61
N LEU A 90 -5.77 7.25 6.40
CA LEU A 90 -4.90 6.85 5.29
C LEU A 90 -3.94 7.99 4.91
N ILE A 91 -4.44 9.21 4.77
CA ILE A 91 -3.62 10.39 4.45
C ILE A 91 -2.57 10.62 5.55
N GLU A 92 -2.99 10.62 6.82
CA GLU A 92 -2.08 10.80 7.95
C GLU A 92 -0.99 9.71 8.00
N THR A 93 -1.35 8.46 7.67
CA THR A 93 -0.41 7.34 7.62
C THR A 93 0.58 7.52 6.47
N ILE A 94 0.11 7.93 5.30
CA ILE A 94 0.98 8.23 4.16
C ILE A 94 1.98 9.33 4.50
N GLU A 95 1.53 10.44 5.10
CA GLU A 95 2.41 11.54 5.49
C GLU A 95 3.50 11.13 6.49
N LYS A 96 3.16 10.19 7.40
CA LYS A 96 4.11 9.68 8.41
C LYS A 96 5.08 8.65 7.85
N THR A 97 4.60 7.77 6.97
CA THR A 97 5.39 6.63 6.45
C THR A 97 6.20 7.01 5.21
N ILE A 98 5.69 7.94 4.39
CA ILE A 98 6.31 8.35 3.13
C ILE A 98 6.62 9.85 3.22
N PRO A 99 7.75 10.22 3.85
CA PRO A 99 8.14 11.62 3.95
C PRO A 99 8.46 12.16 2.56
N THR A 100 8.06 13.41 2.30
CA THR A 100 8.43 14.08 1.05
C THR A 100 9.95 14.23 1.01
N PRO A 101 10.64 13.68 -0.01
CA PRO A 101 12.09 13.84 -0.12
C PRO A 101 12.45 15.31 -0.27
N ASP A 102 13.50 15.74 0.44
CA ASP A 102 14.01 17.11 0.33
C ASP A 102 14.72 17.27 -1.01
N ARG A 103 14.09 18.02 -1.92
CA ARG A 103 14.60 18.26 -3.28
C ARG A 103 15.37 19.57 -3.40
N THR A 104 15.72 20.20 -2.27
CA THR A 104 16.42 21.51 -2.30
C THR A 104 17.89 21.41 -2.72
N GLU A 105 18.51 20.23 -2.70
CA GLU A 105 19.91 20.03 -3.11
C GLU A 105 20.09 19.57 -4.58
N ASP A 106 19.01 19.21 -5.28
CA ASP A 106 19.04 18.90 -6.73
C ASP A 106 18.84 20.19 -7.56
N GLU A 107 19.82 21.11 -7.46
CA GLU A 107 19.93 22.29 -8.34
C GLU A 107 20.38 21.95 -9.78
N SER A 108 20.58 20.67 -10.14
CA SER A 108 20.67 20.29 -11.55
C SER A 108 19.28 19.99 -12.11
N GLY A 109 18.43 21.03 -12.17
CA GLY A 109 17.38 21.05 -13.17
C GLY A 109 18.03 20.79 -14.53
N LEU A 110 17.52 19.81 -15.28
CA LEU A 110 17.96 19.46 -16.62
C LEU A 110 18.18 20.72 -17.48
N MET A 111 19.44 21.15 -17.54
CA MET A 111 20.09 21.90 -18.62
C MET A 111 21.43 21.24 -18.89
#